data_AF-A0A819LT71-F1
#
_entry.id   AF-A0A819LT71-F1
#
_cell.length_a   1.000
_cell.length_b   1.000
_cell.length_c   1.000
_cell.angle_alpha   90.00
_cell.angle_beta   90.00
_cell.angle_gamma   90.00
#
_symmetry.space_group_name_H-M   'P 1'
#
loop_
_entity.id
_entity.type
_entity.pdbx_description
1 polymer ?
#
loop_
_entity_poly.entity_id
_entity_poly.type
_entity_poly.pdbx_seq_one_letter_code
_entity_poly.pdbx_strand_id
1 'polypeptide(L)'
;MLKFDEITEEETIVTASGGDFAQGVAVVAVLMDSRIRITVPEHIGEKRTQLIRTYGAEVHLYDSTTSSSDSSDGYETVAKEFSKTLNS
;
A
#
# COMPACT_ATOMS: atom_id res chain seq x y z
N MET A 1 -1.03 -0.61 -24.94
CA MET A 1 -0.68 0.68 -24.33
C MET A 1 -1.49 0.79 -23.06
N LEU A 2 -0.84 0.80 -21.89
CA LEU A 2 -1.52 1.03 -20.62
C LEU A 2 -2.07 2.46 -20.65
N LYS A 3 -3.37 2.62 -20.49
CA LYS A 3 -3.99 3.92 -20.23
C LYS A 3 -3.93 4.12 -18.73
N PHE A 4 -3.16 5.10 -18.30
CA PHE A 4 -3.24 5.61 -16.94
C PHE A 4 -4.13 6.84 -17.00
N ASP A 5 -5.20 6.84 -16.23
CA ASP A 5 -5.94 8.06 -15.95
C ASP A 5 -5.05 8.97 -15.09
N GLU A 6 -5.25 10.28 -15.19
CA GLU A 6 -4.47 11.27 -14.44
C GLU A 6 -4.79 11.12 -12.95
N ILE A 7 -3.78 10.87 -12.11
CA ILE A 7 -3.96 10.80 -10.66
C ILE A 7 -4.18 12.22 -10.15
N THR A 8 -5.38 12.49 -9.66
CA THR A 8 -5.79 13.76 -9.06
C THR A 8 -5.38 13.81 -7.58
N GLU A 9 -5.29 15.01 -7.00
CA GLU A 9 -4.98 15.21 -5.57
C GLU A 9 -5.98 14.51 -4.62
N GLU A 10 -7.20 14.27 -5.11
CA GLU A 10 -8.23 13.56 -4.35
C GLU A 10 -8.02 12.04 -4.34
N GLU A 11 -7.26 11.50 -5.30
CA GLU A 11 -7.03 10.07 -5.44
C GLU A 11 -5.95 9.57 -4.49
N THR A 12 -6.22 8.44 -3.84
CA THR A 12 -5.28 7.79 -2.92
C THR A 12 -4.57 6.67 -3.64
N ILE A 13 -3.24 6.70 -3.65
CA ILE A 13 -2.42 5.59 -4.14
C ILE A 13 -2.58 4.42 -3.17
N VAL A 14 -2.99 3.26 -3.68
CA VAL A 14 -3.11 2.02 -2.90
C VAL A 14 -2.14 0.99 -3.43
N THR A 15 -1.35 0.39 -2.53
CA THR A 15 -0.47 -0.73 -2.88
C THR A 15 -0.33 -1.70 -1.72
N ALA A 16 0.11 -2.93 -2.00
CA ALA A 16 0.41 -3.93 -0.99
C ALA A 16 1.88 -4.35 -1.09
N SER A 17 2.68 -4.03 -0.07
CA SER A 17 4.09 -4.40 0.01
C SER A 17 4.65 -4.12 1.40
N GLY A 18 5.46 -5.04 1.92
CA GLY A 18 6.18 -4.86 3.20
C GLY A 18 7.66 -4.47 3.06
N GLY A 19 8.12 -4.13 1.85
CA GLY A 19 9.54 -4.00 1.53
C GLY A 19 9.96 -2.64 0.98
N ASP A 20 11.10 -2.61 0.28
CA ASP A 20 11.70 -1.38 -0.26
C ASP A 20 10.81 -0.71 -1.32
N PHE A 21 10.00 -1.49 -2.03
CA PHE A 21 9.00 -0.95 -2.94
C PHE A 21 8.00 -0.03 -2.22
N ALA A 22 7.46 -0.45 -1.07
CA ALA A 22 6.56 0.39 -0.27
C ALA A 22 7.22 1.70 0.16
N GLN A 23 8.49 1.65 0.57
CA GLN A 23 9.24 2.83 0.98
C GLN A 23 9.48 3.79 -0.20
N GLY A 24 9.87 3.26 -1.36
CA GLY A 24 10.09 4.06 -2.56
C GLY A 24 8.81 4.76 -3.04
N VAL A 25 7.69 4.04 -3.08
CA VAL A 25 6.40 4.64 -3.48
C VAL A 25 5.91 5.65 -2.44
N ALA A 26 6.13 5.41 -1.14
CA ALA A 26 5.83 6.38 -0.08
C ALA A 26 6.57 7.71 -0.28
N VAL A 27 7.88 7.65 -0.54
CA VAL A 27 8.69 8.85 -0.82
C VAL A 27 8.17 9.59 -2.06
N VAL A 28 7.88 8.86 -3.14
CA VAL A 28 7.35 9.48 -4.37
C VAL A 28 6.00 10.13 -4.14
N ALA A 29 5.08 9.48 -3.42
CA ALA A 29 3.76 10.04 -3.13
C ALA A 29 3.85 11.35 -2.36
N VAL A 30 4.71 11.43 -1.33
CA VAL A 30 4.95 12.68 -0.59
C VAL A 30 5.51 13.78 -1.49
N LEU A 31 6.46 13.45 -2.38
CA LEU A 31 7.02 14.42 -3.33
C LEU A 31 6.01 14.93 -4.35
N MET A 32 4.99 14.12 -4.66
CA MET A 32 3.90 14.44 -5.60
C MET A 32 2.67 15.02 -4.90
N ASP A 33 2.76 15.35 -3.60
CA ASP A 33 1.65 15.82 -2.76
C ASP A 33 0.41 14.90 -2.84
N SER A 34 0.64 13.60 -3.00
CA SER A 34 -0.39 12.59 -3.17
C SER A 34 -0.57 11.78 -1.89
N ARG A 35 -1.83 11.43 -1.58
CA ARG A 35 -2.12 10.52 -0.46
C ARG A 35 -1.74 9.10 -0.85
N ILE A 36 -1.09 8.38 0.07
CA ILE A 36 -0.73 6.98 -0.13
C ILE A 36 -1.09 6.13 1.07
N ARG A 37 -1.69 4.98 0.79
CA ARG A 37 -1.99 3.95 1.77
C ARG A 37 -1.45 2.60 1.33
N ILE A 38 -0.72 1.95 2.22
CA ILE A 38 0.01 0.71 1.94
C ILE A 38 -0.52 -0.40 2.83
N THR A 39 -0.96 -1.49 2.22
CA THR A 39 -1.28 -2.73 2.93
C THR A 39 -0.03 -3.57 3.18
N VAL A 40 0.19 -3.93 4.44
CA VAL A 40 1.38 -4.66 4.88
C VAL A 40 0.95 -5.87 5.73
N PRO A 41 1.49 -7.07 5.46
CA PRO A 41 1.24 -8.22 6.32
C PRO A 41 1.77 -7.98 7.73
N GLU A 42 1.02 -8.41 8.75
CA GLU A 42 1.41 -8.26 10.16
C GLU A 42 2.77 -8.90 10.49
N HIS A 43 3.13 -9.99 9.81
CA HIS A 43 4.38 -10.72 10.07
C HIS A 43 5.66 -10.00 9.58
N ILE A 44 5.55 -8.94 8.77
CA ILE A 44 6.70 -8.21 8.19
C ILE A 44 7.51 -7.47 9.28
N GLY A 45 6.93 -7.29 10.46
CA GLY A 45 7.60 -6.79 11.66
C GLY A 45 7.63 -5.26 11.76
N GLU A 46 7.50 -4.75 12.98
CA GLU A 46 7.23 -3.34 13.26
C GLU A 46 8.30 -2.38 12.71
N LYS A 47 9.56 -2.79 12.67
CA LYS A 47 10.65 -1.93 12.17
C LYS A 47 10.44 -1.52 10.70
N ARG A 48 9.99 -2.46 9.85
CA ARG A 48 9.74 -2.19 8.43
C ARG A 48 8.47 -1.35 8.24
N THR A 49 7.43 -1.68 8.98
CA THR A 49 6.18 -0.91 9.04
C THR A 49 6.43 0.53 9.44
N GLN A 50 7.27 0.76 10.45
CA GLN A 50 7.59 2.10 10.95
C GLN A 50 8.40 2.93 9.94
N LEU A 51 9.28 2.30 9.16
CA LEU A 51 10.01 2.98 8.08
C LEU A 51 9.04 3.48 7.00
N ILE A 52 8.09 2.64 6.59
CA ILE A 52 7.05 3.02 5.61
C ILE A 52 6.24 4.22 6.12
N ARG A 53 5.80 4.19 7.39
CA ARG A 53 5.09 5.32 8.03
C ARG A 53 5.92 6.60 8.08
N THR A 54 7.22 6.47 8.36
CA THR A 54 8.15 7.61 8.44
C THR A 54 8.29 8.32 7.09
N TYR A 55 8.14 7.60 5.98
CA TYR A 55 8.12 8.18 4.63
C TYR A 55 6.77 8.77 4.23
N GLY A 56 5.83 8.95 5.17
CA GLY A 56 4.57 9.65 4.95
C GLY A 56 3.43 8.77 4.43
N ALA A 57 3.62 7.45 4.39
CA ALA A 57 2.54 6.54 4.03
C ALA A 57 1.67 6.14 5.22
N GLU A 58 0.37 6.04 4.99
CA GLU A 58 -0.54 5.39 5.91
C GLU A 58 -0.43 3.88 5.74
N VAL A 59 -0.30 3.15 6.84
CA VAL A 59 -0.12 1.69 6.78
C VAL A 59 -1.35 0.98 7.33
N HIS A 60 -1.93 0.11 6.50
CA HIS A 60 -2.97 -0.82 6.89
C HIS A 60 -2.36 -2.21 7.08
N LEU A 61 -2.41 -2.73 8.31
CA LEU A 61 -1.94 -4.07 8.61
C LEU A 61 -3.03 -5.08 8.27
N TYR A 62 -2.66 -6.21 7.67
CA TYR A 62 -3.56 -7.34 7.45
C TYR A 62 -2.96 -8.64 7.98
N ASP A 63 -3.84 -9.50 8.51
CA ASP A 63 -3.47 -10.85 8.92
C ASP A 63 -3.28 -11.74 7.69
N SER A 64 -2.03 -12.15 7.44
CA SER A 64 -1.68 -13.05 6.34
C SER A 64 -1.90 -14.53 6.67
N THR A 65 -2.32 -14.88 7.89
CA THR A 65 -2.54 -16.27 8.29
C THR A 65 -3.87 -16.83 7.83
N THR A 66 -4.84 -15.96 7.50
CA THR A 66 -6.21 -16.37 7.12
C THR A 66 -6.42 -16.57 5.62
N SER A 67 -5.45 -16.18 4.80
CA SER A 67 -5.49 -16.34 3.34
C SER A 67 -4.13 -16.85 2.87
N SER A 68 -4.10 -17.72 1.87
CA SER A 68 -2.91 -18.38 1.32
C SER A 68 -1.91 -17.39 0.65
N SER A 69 -1.48 -16.35 1.35
CA SER A 69 -1.27 -14.98 0.86
C SER A 69 0.16 -14.43 0.96
N ASP A 70 1.15 -15.29 1.20
CA ASP A 70 2.56 -14.92 0.99
C ASP A 70 2.96 -14.99 -0.50
N SER A 71 2.03 -15.36 -1.39
CA SER A 71 2.16 -15.22 -2.84
C SER A 71 1.83 -13.80 -3.29
N SER A 72 2.42 -13.35 -4.41
CA SER A 72 2.13 -12.05 -5.04
C SER A 72 0.63 -11.76 -5.18
N ASP A 73 -0.15 -12.82 -5.44
CA ASP A 73 -1.58 -12.76 -5.69
C ASP A 73 -2.37 -12.40 -4.41
N GLY A 74 -1.84 -12.74 -3.23
CA GLY A 74 -2.41 -12.37 -1.94
C GLY A 74 -2.33 -10.87 -1.69
N TYR A 75 -1.17 -10.27 -1.91
CA TYR A 75 -0.94 -8.83 -1.79
C TYR A 75 -1.89 -8.04 -2.71
N GLU A 76 -2.00 -8.45 -3.98
CA GLU A 76 -2.86 -7.77 -4.95
C GLU A 76 -4.35 -7.85 -4.56
N THR A 77 -4.80 -9.01 -4.08
CA THR A 77 -6.19 -9.20 -3.65
C THR A 77 -6.52 -8.27 -2.48
N VAL A 78 -5.64 -8.22 -1.48
CA VAL A 78 -5.83 -7.36 -0.30
C VAL A 78 -5.83 -5.88 -0.70
N ALA A 79 -4.92 -5.43 -1.58
CA ALA A 79 -4.93 -4.05 -2.06
C ALA A 79 -6.24 -3.69 -2.78
N LYS A 80 -6.78 -4.59 -3.61
CA LYS A 80 -8.03 -4.39 -4.35
C LYS A 80 -9.26 -4.39 -3.44
N GLU A 81 -9.29 -5.23 -2.41
CA GLU A 81 -10.38 -5.21 -1.43
C GLU A 81 -10.32 -3.94 -0.60
N PHE A 82 -9.11 -3.57 -0.19
CA PHE A 82 -8.87 -2.36 0.56
C PHE A 82 -9.24 -1.09 -0.23
N SER A 83 -8.94 -1.01 -1.52
CA SER A 83 -9.31 0.16 -2.33
C SER A 83 -10.82 0.35 -2.47
N LYS A 84 -11.62 -0.73 -2.40
CA LYS A 84 -13.09 -0.64 -2.43
C LYS A 84 -13.67 0.03 -1.19
N THR A 85 -13.00 -0.06 -0.04
CA THR A 85 -13.47 0.56 1.21
C THR A 85 -13.17 2.05 1.29
N LEU A 86 -12.30 2.56 0.42
CA LEU A 86 -11.99 3.99 0.34
C LEU A 86 -13.05 4.81 -0.40
N ASN A 87 -13.84 4.16 -1.26
CA ASN A 87 -14.84 4.79 -2.13
C ASN A 87 -16.29 4.55 -1.68
N SER A 88 -16.47 3.99 -0.48
CA SER A 88 -17.77 3.67 0.14
C SER A 88 -18.08 4.62 1.29
#